data_AF-A0A3B1BF33-F1
#
_entry.id   AF-A0A3B1BF33-F1
#
_cell.length_a   1.000
_cell.length_b   1.000
_cell.length_c   1.000
_cell.angle_alpha   90.00
_cell.angle_beta   90.00
_cell.angle_gamma   90.00
#
_symmetry.space_group_name_H-M   'P 1'
#
loop_
_entity.id
_entity.type
_entity.pdbx_description
1 polymer ?
#
loop_
_entity_poly.entity_id
_entity_poly.type
_entity_poly.pdbx_seq_one_letter_code
_entity_poly.pdbx_strand_id
1 'polypeptide(L)'
;MNNHPEQRHFTRIPFDAKIRVMQTEGGQSWAGTLLDISLNGALVIRPDDWPVQMGEPVQLELQLGEDPQTCLHMDTTVAHIEDTRVGLHCKQMDLDTATHLHRLLELNLGDPELLKRELSELIQHH
;
A
#
# COMPACT_ATOMS: atom_id res chain seq x y z
N MET A 1 -0.34 27.07 2.01
CA MET A 1 -0.49 26.40 0.69
C MET A 1 -1.53 25.30 0.84
N ASN A 2 -2.45 25.18 -0.11
CA ASN A 2 -3.69 24.40 -0.02
C ASN A 2 -3.45 22.89 0.18
N ASN A 3 -3.59 22.39 1.41
CA ASN A 3 -3.90 20.99 1.65
C ASN A 3 -5.37 20.77 1.30
N HIS A 4 -5.67 20.30 0.08
CA HIS A 4 -6.99 19.78 -0.24
C HIS A 4 -7.17 18.42 0.46
N PRO A 5 -8.06 18.27 1.46
CA PRO A 5 -8.29 17.00 2.14
C PRO A 5 -9.19 16.02 1.37
N GLU A 6 -9.48 16.27 0.09
CA GLU A 6 -10.86 16.07 -0.40
C GLU A 6 -11.13 14.87 -1.33
N GLN A 7 -10.22 13.92 -1.55
CA GLN A 7 -10.51 12.76 -2.44
C GLN A 7 -9.86 11.45 -1.99
N ARG A 8 -9.75 11.20 -0.68
CA ARG A 8 -9.46 9.83 -0.22
C ARG A 8 -10.74 9.01 -0.30
N HIS A 9 -10.94 8.36 -1.45
CA HIS A 9 -12.05 7.45 -1.72
C HIS A 9 -11.93 6.15 -0.92
N PHE A 10 -10.71 5.77 -0.55
CA PHE A 10 -10.42 4.55 0.18
C PHE A 10 -10.01 4.82 1.62
N THR A 11 -10.61 4.07 2.52
CA THR A 11 -10.27 4.04 3.94
C THR A 11 -8.89 3.44 4.11
N ARG A 12 -8.05 4.16 4.84
CA ARG A 12 -6.71 3.70 5.25
C ARG A 12 -6.77 3.21 6.68
N ILE A 13 -6.25 2.02 6.90
CA ILE A 13 -6.11 1.43 8.23
C ILE A 13 -4.64 1.51 8.65
N PRO A 14 -4.34 1.91 9.90
CA PRO A 14 -3.01 1.74 10.45
C PRO A 14 -2.66 0.26 10.48
N PHE A 15 -1.52 -0.10 9.89
CA PHE A 15 -1.06 -1.49 9.89
C PHE A 15 0.47 -1.50 9.98
N ASP A 16 0.98 -1.83 11.17
CA ASP A 16 2.41 -1.95 11.40
C ASP A 16 2.88 -3.32 10.91
N ALA A 17 3.55 -3.31 9.76
CA ALA A 17 4.06 -4.53 9.13
C ALA A 17 5.43 -4.29 8.50
N LYS A 18 6.23 -5.35 8.48
CA LYS A 18 7.48 -5.35 7.72
C LYS A 18 7.16 -5.38 6.24
N ILE A 19 7.81 -4.51 5.50
CA ILE A 19 7.68 -4.45 4.05
C ILE A 19 9.05 -4.47 3.40
N ARG A 20 9.06 -4.88 2.14
CA ARG A 20 10.19 -4.70 1.24
C ARG A 20 9.70 -3.97 0.01
N VAL A 21 10.30 -2.85 -0.32
CA VAL A 21 10.11 -2.18 -1.62
C VAL A 21 11.21 -2.61 -2.55
N MET A 22 10.87 -2.97 -3.78
CA MET A 22 11.81 -3.39 -4.81
C MET A 22 11.64 -2.49 -6.02
N GLN A 23 12.73 -1.95 -6.54
CA GLN A 23 12.71 -1.20 -7.77
C GLN A 23 12.55 -2.18 -8.95
N THR A 24 11.60 -1.91 -9.83
CA THR A 24 11.39 -2.74 -11.03
C THR A 24 12.60 -2.65 -11.97
N GLU A 25 13.26 -1.49 -11.99
CA GLU A 25 14.50 -1.25 -12.75
C GLU A 25 15.71 -1.25 -11.81
N GLY A 26 16.80 -1.93 -12.16
CA GLY A 26 18.04 -1.91 -11.36
C GLY A 26 18.09 -2.88 -10.17
N GLY A 27 16.97 -3.50 -9.77
CA GLY A 27 16.93 -4.62 -8.83
C GLY A 27 17.30 -4.27 -7.37
N GLN A 28 17.35 -2.98 -7.02
CA GLN A 28 17.59 -2.55 -5.65
C GLN A 28 16.34 -2.83 -4.80
N SER A 29 16.55 -3.16 -3.53
CA SER A 29 15.45 -3.38 -2.58
C SER A 29 15.74 -2.73 -1.23
N TRP A 30 14.68 -2.29 -0.57
CA TRP A 30 14.73 -1.61 0.71
C TRP A 30 13.73 -2.26 1.66
N ALA A 31 14.25 -2.75 2.78
CA ALA A 31 13.39 -3.14 3.90
C ALA A 31 12.87 -1.87 4.60
N GLY A 32 11.63 -1.91 5.05
CA GLY A 32 11.01 -0.80 5.75
C GLY A 32 9.82 -1.24 6.58
N THR A 33 9.06 -0.25 7.02
CA THR A 33 7.85 -0.44 7.82
C THR A 33 6.68 0.24 7.12
N LEU A 34 5.57 -0.49 7.05
CA LEU A 34 4.28 0.03 6.66
C LEU A 34 3.67 0.84 7.80
N LEU A 35 3.11 2.00 7.48
CA LEU A 35 2.40 2.87 8.40
C LEU A 35 0.89 2.67 8.29
N ASP A 36 0.38 2.72 7.06
CA ASP A 36 -1.03 2.48 6.75
C ASP A 36 -1.22 1.84 5.38
N ILE A 37 -2.35 1.16 5.20
CA ILE A 37 -2.72 0.51 3.95
C ILE A 37 -4.21 0.67 3.64
N SER A 38 -4.54 0.65 2.36
CA SER A 38 -5.88 0.69 1.79
C SER A 38 -5.94 -0.21 0.54
N LEU A 39 -7.13 -0.43 -0.03
CA LEU A 39 -7.26 -1.19 -1.29
C LEU A 39 -6.46 -0.60 -2.45
N ASN A 40 -6.26 0.73 -2.46
CA ASN A 40 -5.63 1.42 -3.58
C ASN A 40 -4.23 1.96 -3.29
N GLY A 41 -3.63 1.60 -2.16
CA GLY A 41 -2.28 2.06 -1.85
C GLY A 41 -1.83 1.87 -0.41
N ALA A 42 -0.57 2.20 -0.20
CA ALA A 42 0.15 2.02 1.05
C ALA A 42 0.93 3.28 1.42
N LEU A 43 1.18 3.48 2.70
CA LEU A 43 2.12 4.48 3.21
C LEU A 43 3.23 3.77 3.96
N VAL A 44 4.47 4.04 3.58
CA VAL A 44 5.65 3.40 4.18
C VAL A 44 6.60 4.44 4.75
N ILE A 45 7.40 4.05 5.73
CA ILE A 45 8.55 4.86 6.17
C ILE A 45 9.53 4.98 5.02
N ARG A 46 10.00 6.20 4.75
CA ARG A 46 11.01 6.47 3.74
C ARG A 46 12.37 5.95 4.24
N PRO A 47 13.03 5.02 3.51
CA PRO A 47 14.42 4.66 3.78
C PRO A 47 15.35 5.86 3.57
N ASP A 48 16.44 5.95 4.35
CA ASP A 48 17.41 7.05 4.22
C ASP A 48 18.00 7.13 2.79
N ASP A 49 18.29 5.97 2.21
CA ASP A 49 18.82 5.83 0.85
C ASP A 49 17.70 5.50 -0.14
N TRP A 50 16.73 6.42 -0.31
CA TRP A 50 15.62 6.28 -1.24
C TRP A 50 15.91 7.00 -2.58
N PRO A 51 16.35 6.30 -3.63
CA PRO A 51 16.66 6.91 -4.92
C PRO A 51 15.43 7.09 -5.84
N VAL A 52 14.33 6.40 -5.55
CA VAL A 52 13.15 6.31 -6.42
C VAL A 52 12.40 7.64 -6.47
N GLN A 53 12.09 8.12 -7.67
CA GLN A 53 11.39 9.37 -7.90
C GLN A 53 9.86 9.19 -7.92
N MET A 54 9.12 10.29 -7.75
CA MET A 54 7.67 10.27 -7.94
C MET A 54 7.30 9.80 -9.35
N GLY A 55 6.30 8.93 -9.43
CA GLY A 55 5.83 8.32 -10.67
C GLY A 55 6.55 7.04 -11.08
N GLU A 56 7.71 6.73 -10.49
CA GLU A 56 8.44 5.51 -10.83
C GLU A 56 7.75 4.25 -10.28
N PRO A 57 7.79 3.13 -11.05
CA PRO A 57 7.21 1.87 -10.63
C PRO A 57 8.09 1.16 -9.60
N VAL A 58 7.46 0.61 -8.58
CA VAL A 58 8.09 -0.22 -7.56
C VAL A 58 7.16 -1.34 -7.13
N GLN A 59 7.73 -2.48 -6.76
CA GLN A 59 6.98 -3.58 -6.18
C GLN A 59 7.01 -3.49 -4.66
N LEU A 60 5.84 -3.58 -4.05
CA LEU A 60 5.68 -3.66 -2.61
C LEU A 60 5.43 -5.12 -2.22
N GLU A 61 6.31 -5.64 -1.38
CA GLU A 61 6.13 -6.90 -0.67
C GLU A 61 5.76 -6.59 0.78
N LEU A 62 4.61 -7.07 1.24
CA LEU A 62 4.11 -6.89 2.60
C LEU A 62 4.06 -8.24 3.31
N GLN A 63 4.79 -8.36 4.41
CA GLN A 63 4.82 -9.58 5.21
C GLN A 63 3.64 -9.62 6.19
N LEU A 64 2.81 -10.66 6.10
CA LEU A 64 1.69 -10.89 7.00
C LEU A 64 2.12 -11.76 8.19
N GLY A 65 2.16 -11.16 9.37
CA GLY A 65 2.48 -11.85 10.61
C GLY A 65 3.95 -12.28 10.71
N GLU A 66 4.20 -13.36 11.45
CA GLU A 66 5.56 -13.84 11.75
C GLU A 66 6.12 -14.80 10.68
N ASP A 67 5.26 -15.37 9.83
CA ASP A 67 5.68 -16.30 8.77
C ASP A 67 6.20 -15.53 7.54
N PRO A 68 7.50 -15.62 7.20
CA PRO A 68 8.06 -14.95 6.03
C PRO A 68 7.59 -15.52 4.69
N GLN A 69 6.88 -16.64 4.66
CA GLN A 69 6.27 -17.18 3.43
C GLN A 69 4.93 -16.53 3.09
N THR A 70 4.27 -15.90 4.07
CA THR A 70 2.97 -15.25 3.85
C THR A 70 3.21 -13.78 3.50
N CYS A 71 3.51 -13.51 2.23
CA CYS A 71 3.73 -12.16 1.72
C CYS A 71 2.67 -11.78 0.68
N LEU A 72 2.24 -10.53 0.72
CA LEU A 72 1.42 -9.90 -0.30
C LEU A 72 2.31 -9.15 -1.27
N HIS A 73 2.04 -9.27 -2.56
CA HIS A 73 2.80 -8.60 -3.61
C HIS A 73 1.91 -7.65 -4.40
N MET A 74 2.35 -6.40 -4.52
CA MET A 74 1.63 -5.35 -5.23
C MET A 74 2.58 -4.62 -6.15
N ASP A 75 2.20 -4.48 -7.42
CA ASP A 75 2.83 -3.52 -8.33
C ASP A 75 2.29 -2.13 -7.98
N THR A 76 3.19 -1.22 -7.67
CA THR A 76 2.85 0.12 -7.20
C THR A 76 3.64 1.19 -7.96
N THR A 77 3.23 2.44 -7.78
CA THR A 77 4.00 3.61 -8.22
C THR A 77 4.15 4.57 -7.08
N VAL A 78 5.26 5.30 -7.03
CA VAL A 78 5.47 6.34 -6.04
C VAL A 78 4.52 7.50 -6.29
N ALA A 79 3.51 7.67 -5.44
CA ALA A 79 2.48 8.69 -5.57
C ALA A 79 2.92 10.04 -4.97
N HIS A 80 3.64 10.00 -3.86
CA HIS A 80 4.24 11.17 -3.23
C HIS A 80 5.41 10.77 -2.33
N ILE A 81 6.35 11.69 -2.17
CA ILE A 81 7.51 11.54 -1.29
C ILE A 81 7.50 12.71 -0.31
N GLU A 82 7.56 12.40 0.97
CA GLU A 82 7.73 13.38 2.05
C GLU A 82 9.08 13.15 2.75
N ASP A 83 9.36 13.94 3.80
CA ASP A 83 10.63 13.86 4.53
C ASP A 83 10.87 12.47 5.15
N THR A 84 9.85 11.88 5.76
CA THR A 84 9.97 10.61 6.50
C THR A 84 9.10 9.47 5.96
N ARG A 85 8.32 9.71 4.91
CA ARG A 85 7.36 8.75 4.38
C ARG A 85 7.22 8.80 2.87
N VAL A 86 6.84 7.67 2.29
CA VAL A 86 6.54 7.53 0.87
C VAL A 86 5.13 6.97 0.72
N GLY A 87 4.33 7.65 -0.09
CA GLY A 87 3.02 7.15 -0.50
C GLY A 87 3.14 6.33 -1.77
N LEU A 88 2.62 5.11 -1.73
CA LEU A 88 2.56 4.20 -2.86
C LEU A 88 1.12 4.07 -3.33
N HIS A 89 0.91 4.19 -4.64
CA HIS A 89 -0.37 3.91 -5.29
C HIS A 89 -0.33 2.52 -5.89
N CYS A 90 -1.27 1.65 -5.49
CA CYS A 90 -1.37 0.32 -6.06
C CYS A 90 -1.81 0.42 -7.52
N LYS A 91 -1.13 -0.32 -8.42
CA LYS A 91 -1.48 -0.40 -9.84
C LYS A 91 -2.11 -1.73 -10.15
N GLN A 92 -1.47 -2.81 -9.69
CA GLN A 92 -1.92 -4.17 -9.92
C GLN A 92 -1.56 -5.02 -8.71
N MET A 93 -2.37 -6.04 -8.45
CA MET A 93 -2.10 -7.08 -7.46
C MET A 93 -2.78 -8.36 -7.93
N ASP A 94 -2.22 -9.51 -7.56
CA ASP A 94 -2.82 -10.81 -7.84
C ASP A 94 -4.08 -11.04 -7.00
N LEU A 95 -4.96 -11.94 -7.48
CA LEU A 95 -6.22 -12.27 -6.81
C LEU A 95 -6.01 -12.76 -5.36
N ASP A 96 -4.95 -13.53 -5.12
CA ASP A 96 -4.60 -14.00 -3.79
C ASP A 96 -4.26 -12.81 -2.87
N THR A 97 -3.44 -11.87 -3.36
CA THR A 97 -3.11 -10.65 -2.61
C THR A 97 -4.36 -9.80 -2.33
N ALA A 98 -5.23 -9.63 -3.32
CA ALA A 98 -6.48 -8.90 -3.15
C ALA A 98 -7.40 -9.54 -2.10
N THR A 99 -7.48 -10.87 -2.09
CA THR A 99 -8.29 -11.64 -1.12
C THR A 99 -7.78 -11.46 0.30
N HIS A 100 -6.46 -11.57 0.49
CA HIS A 100 -5.83 -11.37 1.79
C HIS A 100 -5.95 -9.93 2.27
N LEU A 101 -5.74 -8.95 1.39
CA LEU A 101 -5.90 -7.54 1.71
C LEU A 101 -7.34 -7.21 2.10
N HIS A 102 -8.32 -7.75 1.38
CA HIS A 102 -9.74 -7.63 1.70
C HIS A 102 -10.04 -8.20 3.09
N ARG A 103 -9.53 -9.39 3.41
CA ARG A 103 -9.70 -9.99 4.75
C ARG A 103 -9.05 -9.16 5.84
N LEU A 104 -7.87 -8.62 5.58
CA LEU A 104 -7.15 -7.74 6.50
C LEU A 104 -7.95 -6.46 6.77
N LEU A 105 -8.52 -5.85 5.73
CA LEU A 105 -9.39 -4.67 5.87
C LEU A 105 -10.67 -5.00 6.63
N GLU A 106 -11.33 -6.13 6.32
CA GLU A 106 -12.52 -6.61 7.03
C GLU A 106 -12.28 -6.72 8.54
N LEU A 107 -11.16 -7.34 8.93
CA LEU A 107 -10.81 -7.57 10.32
C LEU A 107 -10.48 -6.26 11.06
N ASN A 108 -9.86 -5.29 10.38
CA ASN A 108 -9.49 -4.01 10.98
C ASN A 108 -10.65 -3.00 11.03
N LEU A 109 -11.55 -3.02 10.04
CA LEU A 109 -12.71 -2.13 9.99
C LEU A 109 -13.82 -2.57 10.94
N GLY A 110 -13.95 -3.88 11.18
CA GLY A 110 -14.95 -4.45 12.10
C GLY A 110 -16.41 -4.29 11.66
N ASP A 111 -16.67 -3.61 10.54
CA ASP A 111 -17.99 -3.39 9.95
C ASP A 111 -17.99 -3.80 8.46
N PRO A 112 -18.75 -4.85 8.09
CA PRO A 112 -18.82 -5.33 6.71
C PRO A 112 -19.43 -4.32 5.73
N GLU A 113 -20.22 -3.34 6.19
CA GLU A 113 -20.80 -2.32 5.32
C GLU A 113 -19.75 -1.28 4.90
N LEU A 114 -18.75 -1.00 5.74
CA LEU A 114 -17.62 -0.14 5.36
C LEU A 114 -16.79 -0.81 4.25
N LEU A 115 -16.53 -2.12 4.40
CA LEU A 115 -15.79 -2.87 3.39
C LEU A 115 -16.52 -2.93 2.03
N LYS A 116 -17.85 -3.08 2.02
CA LYS A 116 -18.63 -3.03 0.78
C LYS A 116 -18.53 -1.68 0.07
N ARG A 117 -18.45 -0.58 0.82
CA ARG A 117 -18.24 0.76 0.25
C ARG A 117 -16.87 0.85 -0.40
N GLU A 118 -15.82 0.38 0.28
CA GLU A 118 -14.45 0.33 -0.28
C GLU A 118 -14.38 -0.44 -1.60
N LEU A 119 -15.06 -1.59 -1.68
CA LEU A 119 -15.12 -2.38 -2.91
C LEU A 119 -15.89 -1.67 -4.03
N SER A 120 -16.97 -0.96 -3.66
CA SER A 120 -17.75 -0.18 -4.61
C SER A 120 -16.95 0.99 -5.20
N GLU A 121 -16.16 1.68 -4.37
CA GLU A 121 -15.24 2.74 -4.81
C GLU A 121 -14.14 2.19 -5.73
N LEU A 122 -13.66 0.97 -5.48
CA LEU A 122 -12.69 0.31 -6.36
C LEU A 122 -13.26 0.08 -7.76
N ILE A 123 -14.50 -0.42 -7.86
CA ILE A 123 -15.17 -0.70 -9.15
C ILE A 123 -15.49 0.60 -9.90
N GLN A 124 -15.74 1.71 -9.20
CA GLN A 124 -16.06 2.99 -9.83
C GLN A 124 -14.85 3.71 -10.42
N HIS A 125 -13.65 3.45 -9.92
CA HIS A 125 -12.41 4.14 -10.31
C HIS A 125 -11.43 3.27 -11.12
N HIS A 126 -11.85 2.09 -11.60
CA HIS A 126 -11.05 1.18 -12.44
C HIS A 126 -11.76 0.77 -13.74
#